data_AF-A0A8T4TFU2-F1
#
_entry.id   AF-A0A8T4TFU2-F1
#
_cell.length_a   1.000
_cell.length_b   1.000
_cell.length_c   1.000
_cell.angle_alpha   90.00
_cell.angle_beta   90.00
_cell.angle_gamma   90.00
#
_symmetry.space_group_name_H-M   'P 1'
#
loop_
_entity.id
_entity.type
_entity.pdbx_description
1 polymer ?
#
loop_
_entity_poly.entity_id
_entity_poly.type
_entity_poly.pdbx_seq_one_letter_code
_entity_poly.pdbx_strand_id
1 'polypeptide(L)' 'MVVIVKRRGHNERFDERKVYASAYATCISAHYPEIKCEKIADEITRKIKDFIKNKKQVQSKHLRESRE' A
#
# COMPACT_ATOMS: atom_id res chain seq x y z
N MET A 1 -14.10 1.45 -6.04
CA MET A 1 -12.69 1.87 -6.17
C MET A 1 -11.82 0.71 -5.71
N VAL A 2 -11.04 0.06 -6.57
CA VAL A 2 -10.33 -1.19 -6.23
C VAL A 2 -8.91 -1.10 -6.76
N VAL A 3 -7.94 -0.83 -5.89
CA VAL A 3 -6.51 -0.95 -6.22
C VAL A 3 -6.07 -2.37 -5.92
N ILE A 4 -5.60 -3.02 -6.99
CA ILE A 4 -5.24 -4.42 -7.08
C ILE A 4 -3.77 -4.54 -6.68
N VAL A 5 -3.46 -5.24 -5.59
CA VAL A 5 -2.08 -5.63 -5.26
C VAL A 5 -1.98 -7.15 -5.33
N LYS A 6 -1.18 -7.65 -6.29
CA LYS A 6 -1.03 -9.07 -6.60
C LYS A 6 -0.02 -9.74 -5.67
N ARG A 7 -0.38 -10.89 -5.11
CA ARG A 7 0.56 -12.01 -4.87
C ARG A 7 -0.04 -13.24 -5.55
N ARG A 8 0.69 -13.87 -6.49
CA ARG A 8 0.26 -15.07 -7.25
C ARG A 8 -1.02 -14.93 -8.08
N GLY A 9 -1.22 -13.80 -8.76
CA GLY A 9 -2.31 -13.68 -9.76
C GLY A 9 -3.69 -13.31 -9.22
N HIS A 10 -3.91 -13.34 -7.90
CA HIS A 10 -5.18 -12.96 -7.29
C HIS A 10 -5.31 -11.45 -7.14
N ASN A 11 -6.49 -10.93 -7.46
CA ASN A 11 -6.81 -9.51 -7.32
C ASN A 11 -7.54 -9.31 -6.01
N GLU A 12 -6.94 -8.57 -5.08
CA GLU A 12 -7.59 -8.18 -3.84
C GLU A 12 -7.96 -6.69 -3.87
N ARG A 13 -9.00 -6.34 -3.10
CA ARG A 13 -9.35 -4.93 -2.90
C ARG A 13 -8.27 -4.27 -2.04
N PHE A 14 -8.03 -2.99 -2.30
CA PHE A 14 -7.15 -2.20 -1.46
C PHE A 14 -7.65 -2.22 -0.02
N ASP A 15 -6.75 -2.64 0.87
CA ASP A 15 -6.97 -2.63 2.30
C ASP A 15 -5.92 -1.72 2.94
N GLU A 16 -6.40 -0.61 3.49
CA GLU A 16 -5.59 0.37 4.22
C GLU A 16 -4.88 -0.25 5.43
N ARG A 17 -5.45 -1.29 6.04
CA ARG A 17 -4.83 -2.00 7.18
C ARG A 17 -3.53 -2.69 6.80
N LYS A 18 -3.40 -3.14 5.54
CA LYS A 18 -2.16 -3.75 5.04
C LYS A 18 -1.04 -2.73 4.90
N VAL A 19 -1.38 -1.51 4.49
CA VAL A 19 -0.43 -0.39 4.42
C VAL A 19 0.00 0.01 5.83
N TYR A 20 -0.96 0.18 6.73
CA TYR A 20 -0.70 0.52 8.13
C TYR A 20 0.21 -0.52 8.79
N ALA A 21 -0.14 -1.80 8.70
CA ALA A 21 0.64 -2.89 9.30
C ALA A 21 2.07 -2.95 8.75
N SER A 22 2.24 -2.75 7.43
CA SER A 22 3.58 -2.72 6.81
C SER A 22 4.41 -1.54 7.31
N ALA A 23 3.82 -0.34 7.38
CA ALA A 23 4.51 0.86 7.84
C ALA A 23 4.86 0.77 9.32
N TYR A 24 3.93 0.30 10.15
CA TYR A 24 4.12 0.09 11.58
C TYR A 24 5.22 -0.94 11.85
N ALA A 25 5.18 -2.10 11.19
CA ALA A 25 6.20 -3.15 11.35
C ALA A 25 7.60 -2.64 10.96
N THR A 26 7.69 -1.81 9.93
CA THR A 26 8.96 -1.16 9.54
C THR A 26 9.47 -0.21 10.63
N CYS A 27 8.58 0.60 11.21
CA CYS A 27 8.96 1.55 12.27
C CYS A 27 9.38 0.83 13.56
N ILE A 28 8.68 -0.24 13.93
CA ILE A 28 9.06 -1.09 15.07
C ILE A 28 10.41 -1.78 14.82
N SER A 29 10.64 -2.27 13.59
CA SER A 29 11.92 -2.88 13.22
C SER A 29 13.08 -1.87 13.26
N ALA A 30 12.79 -0.59 13.07
CA ALA A 30 13.75 0.51 13.23
C ALA A 30 13.86 1.03 14.68
N HIS A 31 13.28 0.31 15.66
CA HIS A 31 13.30 0.64 17.09
C HIS A 31 12.74 2.03 17.43
N TYR A 32 11.80 2.55 16.63
CA TYR A 32 11.08 3.77 17.01
C TYR A 32 10.10 3.50 18.16
N PRO A 33 9.83 4.51 19.01
CA PRO A 33 8.78 4.41 20.02
C PRO A 33 7.41 4.17 19.37
N GLU A 34 6.56 3.39 20.02
CA GLU A 34 5.24 3.00 19.49
C GLU A 34 4.41 4.19 19.02
N ILE A 35 4.37 5.28 19.80
CA ILE A 35 3.65 6.52 19.46
C ILE A 35 4.15 7.11 18.12
N LYS A 36 5.46 7.04 17.87
CA LYS A 36 6.06 7.52 16.62
C LYS A 36 5.76 6.56 15.47
N CYS A 37 5.77 5.25 15.72
CA CYS A 37 5.37 4.23 14.76
C CYS A 37 3.92 4.41 14.31
N GLU A 38 2.99 4.61 15.24
CA GLU A 38 1.58 4.86 14.95
C GLU A 38 1.39 6.11 14.10
N LYS A 39 2.05 7.21 14.47
CA LYS A 39 1.97 8.48 13.73
C LYS A 39 2.49 8.35 12.30
N ILE A 40 3.63 7.69 12.11
CA ILE A 40 4.22 7.47 10.79
C ILE A 40 3.34 6.53 9.95
N ALA A 41 2.88 5.43 10.54
CA ALA A 41 2.03 4.46 9.85
C ALA A 41 0.70 5.08 9.40
N ASP A 42 0.10 5.91 10.25
CA ASP A 42 -1.13 6.61 9.94
C ASP A 42 -0.94 7.68 8.84
N GLU A 43 0.14 8.46 8.91
CA GLU A 43 0.49 9.45 7.87
C GLU A 43 0.71 8.79 6.50
N ILE A 44 1.47 7.70 6.46
CA ILE A 44 1.74 6.93 5.24
C ILE A 44 0.45 6.34 4.69
N THR A 45 -0.40 5.79 5.56
CA THR A 45 -1.69 5.20 5.18
C THR A 45 -2.61 6.25 4.55
N ARG A 46 -2.69 7.46 5.11
CA ARG A 46 -3.47 8.57 4.54
C ARG A 46 -2.93 8.99 3.17
N LYS A 47 -1.61 9.21 3.04
CA LYS A 47 -0.99 9.57 1.76
C LYS A 47 -1.25 8.54 0.67
N ILE A 48 -1.16 7.26 1.00
CA ILE A 48 -1.44 6.17 0.05
C ILE A 48 -2.93 6.12 -0.29
N LYS A 49 -3.82 6.30 0.69
CA LYS A 49 -5.27 6.36 0.47
C LYS A 49 -5.65 7.50 -0.47
N ASP A 50 -5.07 8.68 -0.30
CA ASP A 50 -5.30 9.84 -1.17
C ASP A 50 -4.71 9.63 -2.58
N PHE A 51 -3.51 9.06 -2.67
CA PHE A 51 -2.90 8.70 -3.95
C PHE A 51 -3.75 7.69 -4.73
N ILE A 52 -4.30 6.70 -4.04
CA ILE A 52 -5.19 5.68 -4.61
C ILE A 52 -6.54 6.28 -5.01
N LYS A 53 -7.08 7.23 -4.24
CA LYS A 53 -8.32 7.96 -4.56
C LYS A 53 -8.23 8.71 -5.88
N ASN A 54 -7.06 9.24 -6.21
CA ASN A 54 -6.83 9.96 -7.45
C ASN A 54 -6.50 9.06 -8.66
N LYS A 55 -6.24 7.76 -8.45
CA LYS A 55 -5.97 6.81 -9.54
C LYS A 55 -7.17 5.87 -9.78
N LYS A 56 -8.01 6.23 -10.76
CA LYS A 56 -8.99 5.31 -11.37
C LYS A 56 -8.23 4.16 -12.05
N GLN A 57 -8.16 3.03 -11.37
CA GLN A 57 -7.80 1.72 -11.94
C GLN A 57 -6.34 1.59 -12.41
N VAL A 58 -5.49 0.92 -11.61
CA VAL A 58 -4.28 0.29 -12.13
C VAL A 58 -4.59 -1.20 -12.29
N GLN A 59 -5.01 -1.60 -13.49
CA GLN A 59 -5.07 -3.02 -13.83
C GLN A 59 -3.65 -3.51 -14.11
N SER A 60 -3.24 -4.61 -13.47
CA SER A 60 -1.96 -5.30 -13.73
C SER A 60 -1.80 -5.85 -15.16
N LYS A 61 -2.77 -5.60 -16.05
CA LYS A 61 -2.73 -5.98 -17.48
C LYS A 61 -1.86 -5.04 -18.33
N HIS A 62 -1.45 -3.88 -17.82
CA HIS A 62 -0.67 -2.91 -18.59
C HIS A 62 0.85 -3.06 -18.44
N LEU A 63 1.34 -4.18 -17.88
CA LEU A 63 2.76 -4.38 -17.55
C LEU A 63 3.40 -5.56 -18.31
N ARG A 64 2.85 -5.95 -19.48
CA ARG A 64 3.36 -7.08 -20.27
C ARG A 64 3.32 -6.88 -21.79
N GLU A 65 3.67 -5.70 -22.28
CA GLU A 65 4.04 -5.52 -23.69
C GLU A 65 5.16 -4.47 -23.75
N SER A 66 6.41 -4.91 -23.57
CA SER A 66 7.64 -4.28 -24.07
C SER A 66 8.83 -5.07 -23.52
N ARG A 67 9.03 -6.26 -24.08
CA ARG A 67 10.36 -6.77 -24.41
C ARG A 67 10.17 -7.99 -25.31
N GLU A 68 10.42 -7.68 -26.58
CA GLU A 68 10.73 -8.56 -27.70
C GLU A 68 11.78 -9.62 -27.33
#